data_AF-A0A2S5ABP7-F1
#
_entry.id   AF-A0A2S5ABP7-F1
#
_cell.length_a   1.000
_cell.length_b   1.000
_cell.length_c   1.000
_cell.angle_alpha   90.00
_cell.angle_beta   90.00
_cell.angle_gamma   90.00
#
_symmetry.space_group_name_H-M   'P 1'
#
loop_
_entity.id
_entity.type
_entity.pdbx_description
1 polymer ?
#
loop_
_entity_poly.entity_id
_entity_poly.type
_entity_poly.pdbx_seq_one_letter_code
_entity_poly.pdbx_strand_id
1 'polypeptide(L)'
;MKKVSLLFIFAMFLTFANSFGQARKELNFGLVGINYEIPVHKDITIAPGVGTNFDLDWINLGVKGNYYFDNAFGISDSAWDVYGGLNVGYSIYNGDNDLDNSSDLNLGLQVGGRWFWNDKWGLYLEIAGGNVSGMSPAIGLTVKL
;
A
#
# COMPACT_ATOMS: atom_id res chain seq x y z
N MET A 1 -21.77 15.46 -19.74
CA MET A 1 -20.84 16.54 -19.34
C MET A 1 -20.02 16.21 -18.07
N LYS A 2 -20.53 15.45 -17.09
CA LYS A 2 -19.79 15.13 -15.85
C LYS A 2 -18.59 14.16 -16.02
N LYS A 3 -18.63 13.25 -17.00
CA LYS A 3 -17.57 12.23 -17.21
C LYS A 3 -16.27 12.78 -17.82
N VAL A 4 -16.36 13.86 -18.60
CA VAL A 4 -15.17 14.50 -19.23
C VAL A 4 -14.41 15.34 -18.20
N SER A 5 -15.10 15.97 -17.24
CA SER A 5 -14.46 16.69 -16.13
C SER A 5 -13.61 15.79 -15.25
N LEU A 6 -14.03 14.53 -15.01
CA LEU A 6 -13.28 13.58 -14.20
C LEU A 6 -11.96 13.15 -14.90
N LEU A 7 -12.01 13.01 -16.22
CA LEU A 7 -10.85 12.71 -17.07
C LEU A 7 -9.87 13.89 -17.14
N PHE A 8 -10.37 15.12 -17.10
CA PHE A 8 -9.53 16.33 -17.02
C PHE A 8 -8.86 16.50 -15.65
N ILE A 9 -9.56 16.15 -14.57
CA ILE A 9 -8.96 16.13 -13.22
C ILE A 9 -7.87 15.06 -13.17
N PHE A 10 -8.10 13.86 -13.73
CA PHE A 10 -7.09 12.80 -13.83
C PHE A 10 -5.88 13.22 -14.70
N ALA A 11 -6.12 13.96 -15.79
CA ALA A 11 -5.07 14.45 -16.67
C ALA A 11 -4.24 15.61 -16.07
N MET A 12 -4.83 16.45 -15.19
CA MET A 12 -4.11 17.53 -14.51
C MET A 12 -3.11 17.05 -13.45
N PHE A 13 -3.22 15.81 -12.96
CA PHE A 13 -2.21 15.22 -12.08
C PHE A 13 -0.93 14.78 -12.79
N LEU A 14 -0.91 14.74 -14.13
CA LEU A 14 0.22 14.24 -14.92
C LEU A 14 1.29 15.31 -15.25
N THR A 15 1.06 16.57 -14.88
CA THR A 15 1.95 17.68 -15.27
C THR A 15 2.52 18.43 -14.08
N PHE A 16 3.39 17.78 -13.31
CA PHE A 16 4.39 18.49 -12.51
C PHE A 16 5.75 17.79 -12.62
N ALA A 17 6.72 18.56 -13.09
CA ALA A 17 8.06 18.17 -13.48
C ALA A 17 9.01 17.97 -12.28
N ASN A 18 9.99 17.08 -12.48
CA ASN A 18 11.31 17.03 -11.86
C ASN A 18 11.40 17.24 -10.34
N SER A 19 11.16 16.18 -9.57
CA SER A 19 11.64 16.05 -8.19
C SER A 19 12.04 14.59 -7.95
N PHE A 20 13.00 14.37 -7.05
CA PHE A 20 13.49 13.05 -6.63
C PHE A 20 12.34 12.05 -6.51
N GLY A 21 12.40 10.93 -7.26
CA GLY A 21 11.36 9.90 -7.20
C GLY A 21 11.24 9.33 -5.79
N GLN A 22 10.10 9.55 -5.15
CA GLN A 22 9.78 9.04 -3.81
C GLN A 22 9.32 7.59 -3.87
N ALA A 23 8.62 7.23 -4.95
CA ALA A 23 8.28 5.85 -5.26
C ALA A 23 9.55 5.02 -5.50
N ARG A 24 9.72 3.99 -4.69
CA ARG A 24 10.89 3.10 -4.70
C ARG A 24 10.47 1.64 -4.77
N LYS A 25 11.42 0.78 -5.13
CA LYS A 25 11.26 -0.66 -4.97
C LYS A 25 11.50 -1.00 -3.52
N GLU A 26 10.48 -1.52 -2.85
CA GLU A 26 10.54 -1.78 -1.42
C GLU A 26 9.84 -3.09 -1.09
N LEU A 27 10.43 -3.87 -0.19
CA LEU A 27 9.79 -5.06 0.35
C LEU A 27 9.34 -4.77 1.78
N ASN A 28 8.04 -4.85 2.01
CA ASN A 28 7.41 -4.54 3.28
C ASN A 28 7.00 -5.83 3.98
N PHE A 29 7.42 -5.96 5.24
CA PHE A 29 7.14 -7.06 6.15
C PHE A 29 6.31 -6.56 7.32
N GLY A 30 5.03 -6.86 7.28
CA GLY A 30 4.11 -6.68 8.38
C GLY A 30 4.08 -7.84 9.35
N LEU A 31 3.37 -7.65 10.45
CA LEU A 31 3.10 -8.72 11.42
C LEU A 31 2.40 -9.94 10.80
N VAL A 32 1.52 -9.70 9.83
CA VAL A 32 0.66 -10.75 9.25
C VAL A 32 0.67 -10.73 7.72
N GLY A 33 1.61 -10.03 7.09
CA GLY A 33 1.62 -9.97 5.63
C GLY A 33 2.88 -9.36 5.06
N ILE A 34 3.10 -9.62 3.78
CA ILE A 34 4.20 -9.09 3.00
C ILE A 34 3.67 -8.46 1.71
N ASN A 35 4.29 -7.38 1.27
CA ASN A 35 3.98 -6.77 -0.02
C ASN A 35 5.24 -6.18 -0.66
N TYR A 36 5.28 -6.22 -1.98
CA TYR A 36 6.42 -5.77 -2.76
C TYR A 36 6.03 -4.56 -3.61
N GLU A 37 6.57 -3.39 -3.28
CA GLU A 37 6.29 -2.14 -3.99
C GLU A 37 7.08 -2.03 -5.27
N ILE A 38 6.36 -1.69 -6.34
CA ILE A 38 6.90 -1.47 -7.68
C ILE A 38 6.56 -0.03 -8.08
N PRO A 39 7.56 0.83 -8.30
CA PRO A 39 7.31 2.19 -8.77
C PRO A 39 6.78 2.15 -10.20
N VAL A 40 5.62 2.75 -10.41
CA VAL A 40 4.99 2.92 -11.73
C VAL A 40 4.99 4.38 -12.18
N HIS A 41 5.24 5.30 -11.24
CA HIS A 41 5.39 6.73 -11.45
C HIS A 41 6.32 7.29 -10.37
N LYS A 42 6.81 8.53 -10.50
CA LYS A 42 7.72 9.17 -9.51
C LYS A 42 7.19 9.19 -8.08
N ASP A 43 5.86 9.26 -7.93
CA ASP A 43 5.17 9.32 -6.63
C ASP A 43 4.15 8.19 -6.47
N ILE A 44 4.12 7.20 -7.38
CA ILE A 44 3.11 6.13 -7.32
C ILE A 44 3.80 4.77 -7.36
N THR A 45 3.44 3.92 -6.41
CA THR A 45 3.79 2.49 -6.42
C THR A 45 2.54 1.63 -6.53
N ILE A 46 2.71 0.45 -7.11
CA ILE A 46 1.76 -0.65 -7.03
C ILE A 46 2.46 -1.76 -6.25
N ALA A 47 1.78 -2.34 -5.27
CA ALA A 47 2.31 -3.42 -4.45
C ALA A 47 1.36 -4.62 -4.43
N PRO A 48 1.64 -5.70 -5.19
CA PRO A 48 1.06 -6.99 -4.88
C PRO A 48 1.51 -7.45 -3.49
N GLY A 49 0.61 -8.11 -2.78
CA GLY A 49 0.87 -8.59 -1.44
C GLY A 49 0.06 -9.84 -1.10
N VAL A 50 0.56 -10.54 -0.09
CA VAL A 50 -0.11 -11.66 0.54
C VAL A 50 -0.05 -11.48 2.05
N GLY A 51 -1.09 -11.87 2.74
CA GLY A 51 -1.11 -11.84 4.19
C GLY A 51 -2.14 -12.80 4.77
N THR A 52 -2.24 -12.77 6.08
CA THR A 52 -3.06 -13.65 6.89
C THR A 52 -3.65 -12.88 8.07
N ASN A 53 -4.51 -13.51 8.86
CA ASN A 53 -4.81 -13.08 10.22
C ASN A 53 -3.88 -13.77 11.23
N PHE A 54 -3.92 -13.32 12.48
CA PHE A 54 -3.14 -13.91 13.57
C PHE A 54 -3.50 -15.37 13.85
N ASP A 55 -4.73 -15.78 13.55
CA ASP A 55 -5.19 -17.17 13.74
C ASP A 55 -4.85 -18.09 12.56
N LEU A 56 -4.23 -17.56 11.48
CA LEU A 56 -3.82 -18.30 10.27
C LEU A 56 -4.96 -18.95 9.46
N ASP A 57 -6.20 -18.62 9.78
CA ASP A 57 -7.39 -19.16 9.11
C ASP A 57 -7.67 -18.51 7.75
N TRP A 58 -7.06 -17.36 7.46
CA TRP A 58 -7.35 -16.59 6.24
C TRP A 58 -6.08 -16.37 5.42
N ILE A 59 -6.17 -16.62 4.11
CA ILE A 59 -5.17 -16.19 3.15
C ILE A 59 -5.73 -15.00 2.39
N ASN A 60 -5.07 -13.86 2.47
CA ASN A 60 -5.43 -12.63 1.80
C ASN A 60 -4.46 -12.38 0.67
N LEU A 61 -4.96 -12.27 -0.56
CA LEU A 61 -4.18 -11.88 -1.73
C LEU A 61 -4.69 -10.53 -2.21
N GLY A 62 -3.80 -9.62 -2.56
CA GLY A 62 -4.26 -8.32 -3.03
C GLY A 62 -3.19 -7.48 -3.68
N VAL A 63 -3.61 -6.28 -4.07
CA VAL A 63 -2.78 -5.24 -4.65
C VAL A 63 -3.14 -3.92 -4.00
N LYS A 64 -2.13 -3.15 -3.59
CA LYS A 64 -2.28 -1.77 -3.14
C LYS A 64 -1.63 -0.80 -4.13
N GLY A 65 -2.22 0.38 -4.28
CA GLY A 65 -1.65 1.49 -5.00
C GLY A 65 -1.41 2.64 -4.04
N ASN A 66 -0.16 3.06 -3.86
CA ASN A 66 0.23 4.12 -2.95
C ASN A 66 0.65 5.37 -3.73
N TYR A 67 0.16 6.53 -3.29
CA TYR A 67 0.65 7.83 -3.70
C TYR A 67 1.48 8.44 -2.57
N TYR A 68 2.68 8.92 -2.89
CA TYR A 68 3.61 9.54 -1.95
C TYR A 68 3.36 11.06 -1.89
N PHE A 69 3.07 11.56 -0.70
CA PHE A 69 2.71 12.95 -0.45
C PHE A 69 3.90 13.80 0.01
N ASP A 70 5.10 13.26 0.08
CA ASP A 70 6.24 13.95 0.69
C ASP A 70 6.57 15.24 -0.07
N ASN A 71 6.39 15.26 -1.39
CA ASN A 71 6.45 16.48 -2.21
C ASN A 71 5.40 17.53 -1.79
N ALA A 72 4.17 17.10 -1.49
CA ALA A 72 3.08 18.00 -1.06
C ALA A 72 3.28 18.53 0.36
N PHE A 73 3.92 17.76 1.23
CA PHE A 73 4.25 18.16 2.61
C PHE A 73 5.62 18.85 2.74
N GLY A 74 6.36 19.01 1.64
CA GLY A 74 7.70 19.61 1.64
C GLY A 74 8.75 18.79 2.39
N ILE A 75 8.50 17.49 2.56
CA ILE A 75 9.45 16.55 3.15
C ILE A 75 10.54 16.30 2.10
N SER A 76 11.72 16.82 2.38
CA SER A 76 12.92 16.68 1.52
C SER A 76 13.90 15.63 2.05
N ASP A 77 13.64 15.10 3.25
CA ASP A 77 14.47 14.07 3.86
C ASP A 77 14.09 12.70 3.32
N SER A 78 15.03 12.02 2.66
CA SER A 78 14.87 10.65 2.15
C SER A 78 14.68 9.58 3.23
N ALA A 79 14.84 9.96 4.50
CA ALA A 79 14.54 9.11 5.64
C ALA A 79 13.04 8.97 5.90
N TRP A 80 12.20 9.90 5.42
CA TRP A 80 10.76 9.90 5.72
C TRP A 80 9.92 9.87 4.47
N ASP A 81 8.93 8.99 4.44
CA ASP A 81 7.88 9.01 3.42
C ASP A 81 6.51 9.01 4.08
N VAL A 82 5.57 9.75 3.48
CA VAL A 82 4.17 9.75 3.91
C VAL A 82 3.32 9.44 2.69
N TYR A 83 2.56 8.36 2.76
CA TYR A 83 1.82 7.86 1.62
C TYR A 83 0.37 7.54 1.98
N GLY A 84 -0.46 7.50 0.96
CA GLY A 84 -1.83 7.05 1.08
C GLY A 84 -2.33 6.52 -0.24
N GLY A 85 -3.34 5.67 -0.18
CA GLY A 85 -3.61 4.78 -1.28
C GLY A 85 -4.91 4.03 -1.17
N LEU A 86 -5.14 3.22 -2.18
CA LEU A 86 -6.25 2.28 -2.27
C LEU A 86 -5.68 0.87 -2.25
N ASN A 87 -6.41 -0.05 -1.64
CA ASN A 87 -6.12 -1.47 -1.72
C ASN A 87 -7.34 -2.24 -2.20
N VAL A 88 -7.07 -3.31 -2.93
CA VAL A 88 -8.07 -4.29 -3.33
C VAL A 88 -7.51 -5.67 -3.08
N GLY A 89 -8.32 -6.57 -2.55
CA GLY A 89 -7.89 -7.92 -2.25
C GLY A 89 -9.03 -8.91 -2.24
N TYR A 90 -8.64 -10.17 -2.11
CA TYR A 90 -9.50 -11.32 -2.05
C TYR A 90 -9.06 -12.18 -0.89
N SER A 91 -10.02 -12.58 -0.06
CA SER A 91 -9.78 -13.35 1.15
C SER A 91 -10.29 -14.78 0.96
N ILE A 92 -9.43 -15.75 1.24
CA ILE A 92 -9.69 -17.17 1.14
C ILE A 92 -9.68 -17.74 2.55
N TYR A 93 -10.81 -18.28 3.00
CA TYR A 93 -10.88 -19.01 4.27
C TYR A 93 -10.28 -20.40 4.11
N ASN A 94 -9.46 -20.81 5.07
CA ASN A 94 -8.77 -22.10 5.12
C ASN A 94 -8.81 -22.71 6.55
N GLY A 95 -9.76 -22.28 7.38
CA GLY A 95 -9.98 -22.86 8.72
C GLY A 95 -10.78 -24.16 8.69
N ASP A 96 -10.69 -24.94 9.77
CA ASP A 96 -11.26 -26.30 9.92
C ASP A 96 -12.80 -26.34 10.09
N ASN A 97 -13.47 -25.19 10.13
CA ASN A 97 -14.93 -25.13 10.28
C ASN A 97 -15.59 -25.08 8.90
N ASP A 98 -16.68 -25.84 8.72
CA ASP A 98 -17.62 -25.80 7.59
C ASP A 98 -18.34 -24.43 7.46
N LEU A 99 -17.58 -23.34 7.39
CA LEU A 99 -18.09 -22.02 7.04
C LEU A 99 -18.14 -21.96 5.53
N ASP A 100 -19.38 -22.08 5.01
CA ASP A 100 -19.76 -21.84 3.62
C ASP A 100 -18.90 -20.73 3.00
N ASN A 101 -18.04 -21.14 2.06
CA ASN A 101 -17.43 -20.39 0.95
C ASN A 101 -17.75 -18.88 0.91
N SER A 102 -17.29 -18.11 1.89
CA SER A 102 -17.48 -16.66 1.95
C SER A 102 -16.18 -16.03 1.48
N SER A 103 -15.98 -16.10 0.17
CA SER A 103 -14.86 -15.49 -0.50
C SER A 103 -15.23 -14.08 -0.91
N ASP A 104 -14.70 -13.09 -0.19
CA ASP A 104 -15.13 -11.71 -0.33
C ASP A 104 -14.09 -10.87 -1.10
N LEU A 105 -14.59 -10.09 -2.06
CA LEU A 105 -13.82 -9.02 -2.68
C LEU A 105 -13.78 -7.84 -1.73
N ASN A 106 -12.59 -7.43 -1.35
CA ASN A 106 -12.36 -6.38 -0.38
C ASN A 106 -11.72 -5.17 -1.05
N LEU A 107 -12.27 -3.98 -0.81
CA LEU A 107 -11.74 -2.70 -1.25
C LEU A 107 -11.52 -1.82 -0.02
N GLY A 108 -10.40 -1.12 0.01
CA GLY A 108 -10.00 -0.30 1.15
C GLY A 108 -9.23 0.94 0.75
N LEU A 109 -9.15 1.85 1.72
CA LEU A 109 -8.26 3.00 1.69
C LEU A 109 -7.17 2.77 2.73
N GLN A 110 -5.99 3.33 2.49
CA GLN A 110 -4.89 3.26 3.44
C GLN A 110 -4.12 4.56 3.49
N VAL A 111 -3.54 4.84 4.65
CA VAL A 111 -2.59 5.92 4.88
C VAL A 111 -1.48 5.39 5.75
N GLY A 112 -0.24 5.72 5.42
CA GLY A 112 0.91 5.24 6.17
C GLY A 112 2.08 6.19 6.12
N GLY A 113 3.02 5.95 7.03
CA GLY A 113 4.28 6.66 7.10
C GLY A 113 5.42 5.67 7.23
N ARG A 114 6.57 6.02 6.66
CA ARG A 114 7.82 5.26 6.72
C ARG A 114 8.93 6.10 7.28
N TRP A 115 9.79 5.45 8.05
CA TRP A 115 11.03 6.02 8.52
C TRP A 115 12.18 5.06 8.32
N PHE A 116 13.18 5.49 7.54
CA PHE A 116 14.40 4.75 7.26
C PHE A 116 15.50 5.20 8.21
N TRP A 117 16.01 4.25 9.00
CA TRP A 117 17.15 4.52 9.89
C TRP A 117 18.50 4.33 9.18
N ASN A 118 18.50 3.74 7.98
CA ASN A 118 19.65 3.67 7.09
C ASN A 118 19.21 3.57 5.61
N ASP A 119 20.17 3.50 4.69
CA ASP A 119 19.90 3.48 3.24
C ASP A 119 19.10 2.27 2.74
N LYS A 120 18.92 1.24 3.57
CA LYS A 120 18.22 0.00 3.22
C LYS A 120 16.97 -0.24 4.05
N TRP A 121 17.04 -0.05 5.35
CA TRP A 121 16.02 -0.52 6.28
C TRP A 121 15.25 0.62 6.92
N GLY A 122 13.95 0.41 7.03
CA GLY A 122 13.02 1.32 7.67
C GLY A 122 11.90 0.61 8.42
N LEU A 123 11.20 1.36 9.24
CA LEU A 123 9.94 0.97 9.84
C LEU A 123 8.82 1.66 9.08
N TYR A 124 7.65 1.04 9.05
CA TYR A 124 6.45 1.70 8.58
C TYR A 124 5.28 1.43 9.50
N LEU A 125 4.36 2.39 9.49
CA LEU A 125 3.07 2.32 10.14
C LEU A 125 2.01 2.60 9.08
N GLU A 126 1.02 1.72 8.95
CA GLU A 126 -0.03 1.85 7.94
C GLU A 126 -1.40 1.61 8.59
N ILE A 127 -2.29 2.59 8.48
CA ILE A 127 -3.69 2.45 8.88
C ILE A 127 -4.49 2.21 7.60
N ALA A 128 -5.13 1.06 7.52
CA ALA A 128 -6.01 0.71 6.40
C ALA A 128 -7.44 0.44 6.87
N GLY A 129 -8.40 0.92 6.09
CA GLY A 129 -9.81 0.56 6.20
C GLY A 129 -10.17 -0.51 5.15
N GLY A 130 -11.25 -1.26 5.42
CA GLY A 130 -11.69 -2.39 4.60
C GLY A 130 -11.15 -3.73 5.13
N ASN A 131 -11.82 -4.83 4.78
CA ASN A 131 -11.45 -6.20 5.20
C ASN A 131 -10.21 -6.76 4.44
N VAL A 132 -9.32 -5.89 3.96
CA VAL A 132 -7.98 -6.29 3.46
C VAL A 132 -6.92 -6.17 4.57
N SER A 133 -7.36 -6.16 5.83
CA SER A 133 -6.53 -5.94 7.03
C SER A 133 -5.35 -6.91 7.17
N GLY A 134 -5.38 -8.07 6.50
CA GLY A 134 -4.23 -8.99 6.44
C GLY A 134 -3.07 -8.49 5.56
N MET A 135 -3.32 -7.65 4.55
CA MET A 135 -2.30 -7.15 3.61
C MET A 135 -1.73 -5.78 4.00
N SER A 136 -2.48 -5.00 4.78
CA SER A 136 -2.10 -3.69 5.29
C SER A 136 -1.74 -3.79 6.77
N PRO A 137 -0.48 -4.09 7.08
CA PRO A 137 -0.08 -4.30 8.45
C PRO A 137 0.04 -2.96 9.16
N ALA A 138 -0.62 -2.89 10.31
CA ALA A 138 -0.60 -1.74 11.20
C ALA A 138 0.81 -1.19 11.42
N ILE A 139 1.79 -2.09 11.60
CA ILE A 139 3.21 -1.79 11.77
C ILE A 139 4.06 -2.87 11.09
N GLY A 140 5.22 -2.49 10.56
CA GLY A 140 6.14 -3.43 9.93
C GLY A 140 7.52 -2.86 9.61
N LEU A 141 8.37 -3.71 9.03
CA LEU A 141 9.69 -3.38 8.52
C LEU A 141 9.64 -3.21 7.00
N THR A 142 10.36 -2.24 6.47
CA THR A 142 10.52 -2.05 5.02
C THR A 142 12.00 -2.12 4.63
N VAL A 143 12.25 -2.68 3.46
CA VAL A 143 13.59 -2.82 2.87
C VAL A 143 13.59 -2.19 1.48
N LYS A 144 14.42 -1.16 1.27
CA LYS A 144 14.77 -0.62 -0.04
C LYS A 144 15.61 -1.64 -0.82
N LEU A 145 15.24 -1.86 -2.09
CA LEU A 145 15.85 -2.83 -3.00
C LEU A 145 16.61 -2.17 -4.14
#